data_AF-A0A8J3NZU8-F1
#
_entry.id   AF-A0A8J3NZU8-F1
#
_cell.length_a   1.000
_cell.length_b   1.000
_cell.length_c   1.000
_cell.angle_alpha   90.00
_cell.angle_beta   90.00
_cell.angle_gamma   90.00
#
_symmetry.space_group_name_H-M   'P 1'
#
loop_
_entity.id
_entity.type
_entity.pdbx_description
1 polymer ?
#
loop_
_entity_poly.entity_id
_entity_poly.type
_entity_poly.pdbx_seq_one_letter_code
_entity_poly.pdbx_strand_id
1 'polypeptide(L)'
;MGRRWWVGLVAMALVAAGLAFAYWQRISPPYATVTGEPYTIALDANGCPMIPERPRFVDAPGELVPPDPVEVVLCSLPTEFFSPGAEPSVPLKRVLTAGAAEFAAILNRLPDRNAAWRDWQRRHSGLWPDSASSLVSVCPAIGYAYDFTYLLRYADRPPVALVSTCDTGGLTTGARTRIDVAKPHVIDEFVRLSQT
;
A
#
# COMPACT_ATOMS: atom_id res chain seq x y z
N MET A 1 55.28 -30.04 -0.88
CA MET A 1 54.18 -29.83 0.09
C MET A 1 53.31 -28.59 -0.15
N GLY A 2 53.74 -27.55 -0.90
CA GLY A 2 52.96 -26.30 -1.04
C GLY A 2 51.64 -26.37 -1.83
N ARG A 3 51.52 -27.23 -2.85
CA ARG A 3 50.38 -27.22 -3.78
C ARG A 3 49.05 -27.67 -3.16
N ARG A 4 49.06 -28.54 -2.15
CA ARG A 4 47.84 -28.99 -1.43
C ARG A 4 47.28 -27.90 -0.50
N TRP A 5 48.15 -27.05 0.04
CA TRP A 5 47.79 -25.98 0.95
C TRP A 5 47.08 -24.83 0.21
N TRP A 6 47.58 -24.51 -0.99
CA TRP A 6 46.94 -23.54 -1.90
C TRP A 6 45.54 -23.95 -2.33
N VAL A 7 45.32 -25.23 -2.64
CA VAL A 7 43.98 -25.73 -3.02
C VAL A 7 42.99 -25.61 -1.86
N GLY A 8 43.41 -25.89 -0.62
CA GLY A 8 42.58 -25.72 0.57
C GLY A 8 42.20 -24.26 0.83
N LEU A 9 43.14 -23.33 0.66
CA LEU A 9 42.89 -21.89 0.81
C LEU A 9 41.93 -21.35 -0.26
N VAL A 10 42.10 -21.75 -1.52
CA VAL A 10 41.21 -21.36 -2.62
C VAL A 10 39.80 -21.91 -2.41
N ALA A 11 39.67 -23.17 -1.97
CA ALA A 11 38.37 -23.76 -1.67
C ALA A 11 37.67 -23.03 -0.51
N MET A 12 38.37 -22.72 0.57
CA MET A 12 37.80 -21.91 1.67
C MET A 12 37.40 -20.51 1.21
N ALA A 13 38.21 -19.84 0.40
CA ALA A 13 37.89 -18.51 -0.13
C ALA A 13 36.63 -18.55 -1.00
N LEU A 14 36.47 -19.57 -1.85
CA LEU A 14 35.27 -19.75 -2.66
C LEU A 14 34.03 -20.06 -1.83
N VAL A 15 34.15 -20.88 -0.78
CA VAL A 15 33.05 -21.17 0.14
C VAL A 15 32.65 -19.92 0.93
N ALA A 16 33.62 -19.17 1.47
CA ALA A 16 33.36 -17.94 2.19
C ALA A 16 32.75 -16.87 1.28
N ALA A 17 33.22 -16.74 0.03
CA ALA A 17 32.64 -15.84 -0.96
C ALA A 17 31.22 -16.27 -1.34
N GLY A 18 30.97 -17.57 -1.51
CA GLY A 18 29.64 -18.11 -1.79
C GLY A 18 28.65 -17.87 -0.65
N LEU A 19 29.10 -18.05 0.60
CA LEU A 19 28.30 -17.75 1.80
C LEU A 19 28.04 -16.26 1.95
N ALA A 20 29.06 -15.42 1.73
CA ALA A 20 28.91 -13.97 1.77
C ALA A 20 27.96 -13.45 0.68
N PHE A 21 28.04 -14.02 -0.53
CA PHE A 21 27.16 -13.67 -1.65
C PHE A 21 25.72 -14.14 -1.41
N ALA A 22 25.51 -15.36 -0.93
CA ALA A 22 24.19 -15.86 -0.56
C ALA A 22 23.57 -15.06 0.59
N TYR A 23 24.38 -14.69 1.59
CA TYR A 23 23.97 -13.79 2.66
C TYR A 23 23.60 -12.42 2.12
N TRP A 24 24.44 -11.83 1.26
CA TRP A 24 24.19 -10.55 0.63
C TRP A 24 22.92 -10.55 -0.22
N GLN A 25 22.69 -11.56 -1.08
CA GLN A 25 21.43 -11.71 -1.82
C GLN A 25 20.20 -11.85 -0.91
N ARG A 26 20.38 -12.37 0.31
CA ARG A 26 19.30 -12.51 1.30
C ARG A 26 18.99 -11.20 2.03
N ILE A 27 20.00 -10.34 2.26
CA ILE A 27 19.84 -9.08 3.01
C ILE A 27 19.70 -7.85 2.11
N SER A 28 20.23 -7.91 0.89
CA SER A 28 20.08 -6.88 -0.12
C SER A 28 18.71 -7.02 -0.75
N PRO A 29 17.86 -6.00 -0.70
CA PRO A 29 16.60 -6.05 -1.41
C PRO A 29 16.92 -6.19 -2.91
N PRO A 30 16.41 -7.24 -3.60
CA PRO A 30 16.68 -7.42 -5.03
C PRO A 30 16.01 -6.33 -5.90
N TYR A 31 15.21 -5.44 -5.29
CA TYR A 31 14.61 -4.28 -5.91
C TYR A 31 14.95 -3.03 -5.10
N ALA A 32 15.23 -1.93 -5.80
CA ALA A 32 15.46 -0.64 -5.17
C ALA A 32 14.25 -0.25 -4.30
N THR A 33 14.52 0.33 -3.14
CA THR A 33 13.54 1.09 -2.36
C THR A 33 12.81 2.01 -3.34
N VAL A 34 11.48 1.86 -3.45
CA VAL A 34 10.73 2.72 -4.36
C VAL A 34 10.55 4.08 -3.70
N THR A 35 11.36 5.05 -4.12
CA THR A 35 11.21 6.45 -3.76
C THR A 35 10.53 7.16 -4.93
N GLY A 36 9.24 7.48 -4.78
CA GLY A 36 8.57 8.41 -5.66
C GLY A 36 8.81 9.86 -5.21
N GLU A 37 8.55 10.82 -6.10
CA GLU A 37 8.41 12.22 -5.70
C GLU A 37 7.00 12.44 -5.14
N PRO A 38 6.86 13.23 -4.05
CA PRO A 38 5.55 13.63 -3.55
C PRO A 38 4.69 14.29 -4.64
N TYR A 39 3.40 13.97 -4.66
CA TYR A 39 2.44 14.58 -5.57
C TYR A 39 1.13 14.89 -4.84
N THR A 40 0.35 15.82 -5.38
CA THR A 40 -0.96 16.17 -4.86
C THR A 40 -2.02 15.27 -5.48
N ILE A 41 -2.90 14.70 -4.67
CA ILE A 41 -4.09 13.99 -5.13
C ILE A 41 -5.20 15.02 -5.35
N ALA A 42 -5.68 15.15 -6.58
CA ALA A 42 -6.78 16.03 -6.92
C ALA A 42 -8.11 15.50 -6.36
N LEU A 43 -9.07 16.39 -6.14
CA LEU A 43 -10.45 16.02 -5.81
C LEU A 43 -11.33 16.17 -7.05
N ASP A 44 -12.30 15.27 -7.21
CA ASP A 44 -13.30 15.35 -8.27
C ASP A 44 -14.36 16.44 -7.96
N ALA A 45 -15.34 16.59 -8.85
CA ALA A 45 -16.46 17.53 -8.66
C ALA A 45 -17.31 17.22 -7.42
N ASN A 46 -17.23 15.99 -6.90
CA ASN A 46 -17.90 15.57 -5.68
C ASN A 46 -17.02 15.82 -4.43
N GLY A 47 -15.78 16.26 -4.57
CA GLY A 47 -14.84 16.41 -3.46
C GLY A 47 -14.26 15.08 -2.98
N CYS A 48 -14.37 14.01 -3.76
CA CYS A 48 -13.73 12.73 -3.53
C CYS A 48 -12.33 12.72 -4.15
N PRO A 49 -11.32 12.11 -3.51
CA PRO A 49 -10.01 11.94 -4.14
C PRO A 49 -10.13 11.20 -5.47
N MET A 50 -9.51 11.76 -6.50
CA MET A 50 -9.41 11.16 -7.82
C MET A 50 -8.33 10.09 -7.82
N ILE A 51 -8.65 8.94 -8.42
CA ILE A 51 -7.70 7.86 -8.63
C ILE A 51 -6.90 8.19 -9.90
N PRO A 52 -5.57 8.37 -9.81
CA PRO A 52 -4.77 8.61 -11.01
C PRO A 52 -4.74 7.34 -11.87
N GLU A 53 -4.73 7.51 -13.20
CA GLU A 53 -4.61 6.39 -14.17
C GLU A 53 -3.37 5.52 -13.92
N ARG A 54 -2.33 6.09 -13.32
CA ARG A 54 -1.11 5.38 -12.89
C ARG A 54 -0.74 5.82 -11.48
N PRO A 55 -1.14 5.07 -10.44
CA PRO A 55 -0.70 5.37 -9.09
C PRO A 55 0.83 5.29 -9.00
N ARG A 56 1.44 6.36 -8.48
CA ARG A 56 2.87 6.40 -8.19
C ARG A 56 3.04 6.02 -6.74
N PHE A 57 3.74 4.93 -6.48
CA PHE A 57 4.11 4.60 -5.11
C PHE A 57 5.20 5.54 -4.64
N VAL A 58 4.88 6.27 -3.59
CA VAL A 58 5.80 7.14 -2.86
C VAL A 58 5.95 6.56 -1.46
N ASP A 59 7.17 6.43 -0.97
CA ASP A 59 7.44 5.91 0.38
C ASP A 59 8.42 6.80 1.14
N ALA A 60 8.05 8.09 1.26
CA ALA A 60 8.79 9.01 2.11
C ALA A 60 8.68 8.59 3.60
N PRO A 61 9.70 8.82 4.43
CA PRO A 61 9.65 8.49 5.85
C PRO A 61 8.57 9.30 6.60
N GLY A 62 8.02 8.74 7.67
CA GLY A 62 6.99 9.37 8.53
C GLY A 62 5.62 8.72 8.46
N GLU A 63 4.66 9.24 9.22
CA GLU A 63 3.27 8.76 9.27
C GLU A 63 2.53 8.94 7.94
N LEU A 64 1.63 8.00 7.61
CA LEU A 64 0.84 8.05 6.37
C LEU A 64 -0.02 9.32 6.34
N VAL A 65 -0.73 9.56 7.44
CA VAL A 65 -1.60 10.72 7.68
C VAL A 65 -1.28 11.35 9.03
N PRO A 66 -1.41 12.68 9.18
CA PRO A 66 -1.34 13.30 10.50
C PRO A 66 -2.40 12.74 11.46
N PRO A 67 -2.13 12.73 12.78
CA PRO A 67 -3.10 12.28 13.78
C PRO A 67 -4.25 13.27 13.94
N ASP A 68 -5.32 12.82 14.60
CA ASP A 68 -6.46 13.62 15.03
C ASP A 68 -7.24 14.37 13.93
N PRO A 69 -7.63 13.70 12.82
CA PRO A 69 -8.66 14.26 11.95
C PRO A 69 -9.97 14.43 12.71
N VAL A 70 -10.72 15.46 12.35
CA VAL A 70 -12.09 15.69 12.86
C VAL A 70 -13.14 14.92 12.07
N GLU A 71 -12.79 14.52 10.85
CA GLU A 71 -13.69 13.81 9.93
C GLU A 71 -12.87 12.95 8.98
N VAL A 72 -13.36 11.76 8.68
CA VAL A 72 -12.89 10.91 7.58
C VAL A 72 -14.05 10.65 6.64
N VAL A 73 -13.90 11.03 5.37
CA VAL A 73 -14.87 10.74 4.32
C VAL A 73 -14.37 9.55 3.52
N LEU A 74 -15.12 8.45 3.52
CA LEU A 74 -14.94 7.34 2.59
C LEU A 74 -15.77 7.60 1.32
N CYS A 75 -15.11 7.60 0.18
CA CYS A 75 -15.75 7.67 -1.14
C CYS A 75 -15.66 6.30 -1.82
N SER A 76 -16.77 5.88 -2.42
CA SER A 76 -16.87 4.64 -3.20
C SER A 76 -17.19 5.00 -4.64
N LEU A 77 -16.29 4.65 -5.56
CA LEU A 77 -16.40 4.91 -6.99
C LEU A 77 -16.68 3.59 -7.70
N PRO A 78 -17.76 3.48 -8.50
CA PRO A 78 -18.04 2.25 -9.23
C PRO A 78 -16.87 1.95 -10.16
N THR A 79 -16.32 0.73 -10.08
CA THR A 79 -15.37 0.26 -11.08
C THR A 79 -16.13 0.09 -12.40
N GLU A 80 -15.52 0.42 -13.54
CA GLU A 80 -16.17 0.44 -14.87
C GLU A 80 -16.72 -0.94 -15.34
N PHE A 81 -16.67 -1.98 -14.50
CA PHE A 81 -17.01 -3.37 -14.80
C PHE A 81 -18.45 -3.79 -14.47
N PHE A 82 -19.41 -2.85 -14.46
CA PHE A 82 -20.83 -3.24 -14.32
C PHE A 82 -21.43 -3.67 -15.67
N SER A 83 -22.16 -4.79 -15.64
CA SER A 83 -23.20 -5.06 -16.65
C SER A 83 -24.27 -3.97 -16.59
N PRO A 84 -24.86 -3.53 -17.71
CA PRO A 84 -25.88 -2.49 -17.71
C PRO A 84 -27.05 -2.89 -16.81
N GLY A 85 -27.30 -2.14 -15.72
CA GLY A 85 -28.53 -2.24 -14.92
C GLY A 85 -28.40 -2.64 -13.44
N ALA A 86 -27.20 -2.86 -12.90
CA ALA A 86 -27.03 -3.04 -11.45
C ALA A 86 -26.77 -1.68 -10.76
N GLU A 87 -27.71 -1.23 -9.94
CA GLU A 87 -27.51 -0.03 -9.10
C GLU A 87 -26.67 -0.36 -7.85
N PRO A 88 -25.74 0.53 -7.46
CA PRO A 88 -25.03 0.44 -6.18
C PRO A 88 -25.97 0.37 -4.98
N SER A 89 -25.82 -0.64 -4.12
CA SER A 89 -26.55 -0.72 -2.85
C SER A 89 -25.86 0.04 -1.68
N VAL A 90 -24.77 0.78 -1.93
CA VAL A 90 -23.95 1.49 -0.92
C VAL A 90 -23.76 2.97 -1.34
N PRO A 91 -23.85 3.96 -0.42
CA PRO A 91 -23.79 5.37 -0.78
C PRO A 91 -22.39 5.81 -1.25
N LEU A 92 -22.37 6.68 -2.27
CA LEU A 92 -21.19 7.29 -2.89
C LEU A 92 -20.27 8.05 -1.93
N LYS A 93 -20.71 8.38 -0.71
CA LYS A 93 -19.89 8.94 0.38
C LYS A 93 -20.40 8.49 1.74
N ARG A 94 -19.49 8.14 2.64
CA ARG A 94 -19.76 7.87 4.05
C ARG A 94 -18.83 8.70 4.89
N VAL A 95 -19.34 9.22 5.99
CA VAL A 95 -18.62 10.15 6.85
C VAL A 95 -18.45 9.52 8.23
N LEU A 96 -17.23 9.56 8.74
CA LEU A 96 -16.84 9.12 10.08
C LEU A 96 -16.32 10.34 10.85
N THR A 97 -17.08 10.80 11.83
CA THR A 97 -16.67 11.89 12.74
C THR A 97 -16.27 11.33 14.11
N ALA A 98 -17.13 10.52 14.72
CA ALA A 98 -16.77 9.68 15.85
C ALA A 98 -15.75 8.62 15.41
N GLY A 99 -14.65 8.45 16.14
CA GLY A 99 -13.61 7.48 15.77
C GLY A 99 -12.67 7.89 14.62
N ALA A 100 -12.76 9.14 14.11
CA ALA A 100 -11.87 9.63 13.05
C ALA A 100 -10.38 9.53 13.43
N ALA A 101 -10.03 9.91 14.67
CA ALA A 101 -8.67 9.77 15.20
C ALA A 101 -8.22 8.31 15.33
N GLU A 102 -9.13 7.41 15.73
CA GLU A 102 -8.85 5.96 15.80
C GLU A 102 -8.58 5.40 14.40
N PHE A 103 -9.37 5.81 13.41
CA PHE A 103 -9.16 5.40 12.03
C PHE A 103 -7.80 5.87 11.49
N ALA A 104 -7.40 7.11 11.75
CA ALA A 104 -6.06 7.60 11.40
C ALA A 104 -4.94 6.77 12.07
N ALA A 105 -5.14 6.37 13.33
CA ALA A 105 -4.19 5.51 14.02
C ALA A 105 -4.10 4.11 13.38
N ILE A 106 -5.21 3.55 12.90
CA ILE A 106 -5.22 2.28 12.15
C ILE A 106 -4.41 2.43 10.85
N LEU A 107 -4.68 3.49 10.08
CA LEU A 107 -3.96 3.78 8.83
C LEU A 107 -2.44 3.90 9.06
N ASN A 108 -2.02 4.56 10.13
CA ASN A 108 -0.60 4.75 10.46
C ASN A 108 0.09 3.48 10.99
N ARG A 109 -0.65 2.49 11.49
CA ARG A 109 -0.11 1.19 11.93
C ARG A 109 0.10 0.20 10.79
N LEU A 110 -0.47 0.47 9.62
CA LEU A 110 -0.24 -0.36 8.45
C LEU A 110 1.26 -0.39 8.11
N PRO A 111 1.78 -1.53 7.63
CA PRO A 111 3.18 -1.63 7.24
C PRO A 111 3.49 -0.71 6.07
N ASP A 112 4.69 -0.10 6.09
CA ASP A 112 5.22 0.56 4.91
C ASP A 112 5.41 -0.44 3.77
N ARG A 113 5.30 0.04 2.53
CA ARG A 113 5.34 -0.81 1.34
C ARG A 113 6.65 -1.57 1.25
N ASN A 114 7.77 -0.93 1.53
CA ASN A 114 9.07 -1.57 1.43
C ASN A 114 9.25 -2.66 2.50
N ALA A 115 8.70 -2.49 3.70
CA ALA A 115 8.69 -3.50 4.76
C ALA A 115 7.76 -4.66 4.41
N ALA A 116 6.54 -4.38 3.96
CA ALA A 116 5.60 -5.40 3.50
C ALA A 116 6.22 -6.24 2.38
N TRP A 117 6.79 -5.60 1.37
CA TRP A 117 7.46 -6.25 0.25
C TRP A 117 8.62 -7.15 0.70
N ARG A 118 9.54 -6.62 1.52
CA ARG A 118 10.66 -7.40 2.07
C ARG A 118 10.17 -8.61 2.85
N ASP A 119 9.13 -8.43 3.66
CA ASP A 119 8.57 -9.51 4.45
C ASP A 119 7.95 -10.61 3.58
N TRP A 120 7.27 -10.23 2.51
CA TRP A 120 6.75 -11.19 1.53
C TRP A 120 7.87 -11.94 0.81
N GLN A 121 8.93 -11.26 0.38
CA GLN A 121 10.09 -11.88 -0.27
C GLN A 121 10.83 -12.87 0.62
N ARG A 122 10.85 -12.63 1.93
CA ARG A 122 11.42 -13.60 2.89
C ARG A 122 10.60 -14.89 2.95
N ARG A 123 9.30 -14.82 2.68
CA ARG A 123 8.36 -15.94 2.81
C ARG A 123 8.07 -16.64 1.49
N HIS A 124 8.30 -15.99 0.35
CA HIS A 124 7.92 -16.47 -0.97
C HIS A 124 9.02 -16.21 -2.01
N SER A 125 9.14 -17.12 -2.98
CA SER A 125 9.93 -16.88 -4.19
C SER A 125 9.02 -16.33 -5.29
N GLY A 126 9.26 -15.10 -5.76
CA GLY A 126 8.55 -14.53 -6.92
C GLY A 126 8.34 -13.02 -6.88
N LEU A 127 7.38 -12.54 -7.69
CA LEU A 127 6.85 -11.19 -7.63
C LEU A 127 5.72 -11.13 -6.61
N TRP A 128 5.54 -9.99 -5.94
CA TRP A 128 4.38 -9.78 -5.07
C TRP A 128 3.10 -10.09 -5.84
N PRO A 129 2.12 -10.81 -5.23
CA PRO A 129 0.95 -11.32 -5.92
C PRO A 129 0.21 -10.24 -6.70
N ASP A 130 0.15 -9.03 -6.14
CA ASP A 130 -0.55 -7.90 -6.75
C ASP A 130 0.34 -7.12 -7.77
N SER A 131 1.68 -7.19 -7.68
CA SER A 131 2.58 -6.55 -8.65
C SER A 131 2.60 -7.24 -10.03
N ALA A 132 1.99 -8.43 -10.12
CA ALA A 132 1.96 -9.25 -11.32
C ALA A 132 0.87 -8.85 -12.33
N SER A 133 -0.01 -7.89 -12.02
CA SER A 133 -1.04 -7.45 -12.97
C SER A 133 -1.08 -5.95 -13.20
N SER A 134 -0.06 -5.43 -13.90
CA SER A 134 -0.26 -4.22 -14.73
C SER A 134 -1.19 -4.46 -15.94
N LEU A 135 -1.70 -5.69 -16.09
CA LEU A 135 -2.47 -6.18 -17.24
C LEU A 135 -3.95 -6.48 -16.92
N VAL A 136 -4.39 -6.33 -15.67
CA VAL A 136 -5.79 -6.56 -15.29
C VAL A 136 -6.32 -5.28 -14.65
N SER A 137 -7.18 -4.58 -15.40
CA SER A 137 -7.89 -3.36 -14.99
C SER A 137 -9.08 -3.62 -14.04
N VAL A 138 -9.26 -4.87 -13.61
CA VAL A 138 -10.29 -5.29 -12.65
C VAL A 138 -9.59 -5.59 -11.34
N CYS A 139 -10.13 -5.16 -10.20
CA CYS A 139 -9.66 -5.53 -8.86
C CYS A 139 -10.28 -6.87 -8.40
N PRO A 140 -9.74 -8.06 -8.71
CA PRO A 140 -10.39 -9.31 -8.31
C PRO A 140 -10.10 -9.60 -6.84
N ALA A 141 -9.02 -9.01 -6.29
CA ALA A 141 -8.45 -9.30 -4.99
C ALA A 141 -9.23 -8.67 -3.81
N ILE A 142 -10.08 -7.67 -4.07
CA ILE A 142 -10.82 -7.00 -2.99
C ILE A 142 -12.30 -7.46 -2.96
N GLY A 143 -12.82 -8.12 -3.99
CA GLY A 143 -14.20 -8.64 -3.96
C GLY A 143 -15.30 -7.57 -3.89
N TYR A 144 -14.94 -6.28 -3.91
CA TYR A 144 -15.88 -5.15 -4.04
C TYR A 144 -15.87 -4.64 -5.47
N ALA A 145 -17.05 -4.28 -5.97
CA ALA A 145 -17.23 -3.66 -7.27
C ALA A 145 -16.87 -2.16 -7.32
N TYR A 146 -16.17 -1.65 -6.29
CA TYR A 146 -15.85 -0.23 -6.11
C TYR A 146 -14.36 -0.04 -5.83
N ASP A 147 -13.82 1.04 -6.36
CA ASP A 147 -12.60 1.63 -5.84
C ASP A 147 -12.94 2.53 -4.64
N PHE A 148 -12.03 2.58 -3.67
CA PHE A 148 -12.24 3.33 -2.44
C PHE A 148 -11.18 4.41 -2.25
N THR A 149 -11.62 5.61 -1.91
CA THR A 149 -10.73 6.72 -1.56
C THR A 149 -11.17 7.33 -0.24
N TYR A 150 -10.24 7.96 0.47
CA TYR A 150 -10.51 8.58 1.76
C TYR A 150 -10.06 10.04 1.76
N LEU A 151 -10.83 10.91 2.39
CA LEU A 151 -10.44 12.28 2.66
C LEU A 151 -10.49 12.52 4.16
N LEU A 152 -9.32 12.74 4.77
CA LEU A 152 -9.20 13.10 6.17
C LEU A 152 -9.23 14.62 6.28
N ARG A 153 -10.19 15.17 7.02
CA ARG A 153 -10.28 16.60 7.30
C ARG A 153 -9.85 16.89 8.73
N TYR A 154 -9.23 18.05 8.90
CA TYR A 154 -8.67 18.52 10.16
C TYR A 154 -9.21 19.93 10.44
N ALA A 155 -9.25 20.32 11.71
CA ALA A 155 -9.73 21.64 12.10
C ALA A 155 -8.71 22.75 11.77
N ASP A 156 -7.42 22.44 11.82
CA ASP A 156 -6.32 23.41 11.86
C ASP A 156 -5.38 23.33 10.64
N ARG A 157 -5.65 22.43 9.68
CA ARG A 157 -4.76 22.15 8.55
C ARG A 157 -5.51 21.65 7.32
N PRO A 158 -4.88 21.68 6.13
CA PRO A 158 -5.48 21.16 4.90
C PRO A 158 -5.86 19.68 5.02
N PRO A 159 -6.90 19.24 4.29
CA PRO A 159 -7.29 17.85 4.28
C PRO A 159 -6.24 16.98 3.58
N VAL A 160 -6.17 15.71 4.00
CA VAL A 160 -5.28 14.71 3.40
C VAL A 160 -6.12 13.70 2.62
N ALA A 161 -5.87 13.64 1.32
CA ALA A 161 -6.49 12.67 0.43
C ALA A 161 -5.68 11.37 0.41
N LEU A 162 -6.39 10.25 0.35
CA LEU A 162 -5.88 8.89 0.27
C LEU A 162 -6.54 8.18 -0.89
N VAL A 163 -5.72 7.55 -1.73
CA VAL A 163 -6.20 6.63 -2.76
C VAL A 163 -5.89 5.21 -2.30
N SER A 164 -6.90 4.34 -2.30
CA SER A 164 -6.68 2.90 -2.19
C SER A 164 -6.47 2.33 -3.59
N THR A 165 -5.30 1.76 -3.85
CA THR A 165 -4.97 1.15 -5.13
C THR A 165 -5.16 -0.36 -5.02
N CYS A 166 -6.03 -0.91 -5.86
CA CYS A 166 -6.34 -2.34 -5.83
C CYS A 166 -5.17 -3.22 -6.27
N ASP A 167 -4.41 -2.74 -7.26
CA ASP A 167 -3.28 -3.40 -7.90
C ASP A 167 -2.12 -3.68 -6.94
N THR A 168 -2.06 -3.03 -5.79
CA THR A 168 -1.04 -3.33 -4.77
C THR A 168 -1.58 -3.42 -3.35
N GLY A 169 -2.87 -3.12 -3.15
CA GLY A 169 -3.41 -2.90 -1.79
C GLY A 169 -2.82 -1.66 -1.12
N GLY A 170 -2.37 -0.71 -1.93
CA GLY A 170 -1.70 0.49 -1.43
C GLY A 170 -2.72 1.50 -0.93
N LEU A 171 -2.45 2.12 0.20
CA LEU A 171 -3.11 3.35 0.66
C LEU A 171 -2.10 4.47 0.55
N THR A 172 -2.33 5.40 -0.38
CA THR A 172 -1.33 6.41 -0.77
C THR A 172 -1.85 7.83 -0.56
N THR A 173 -1.08 8.68 0.16
CA THR A 173 -1.38 10.11 0.39
C THR A 173 -0.68 11.08 -0.56
N GLY A 174 -0.15 10.57 -1.67
CA GLY A 174 0.66 11.34 -2.60
C GLY A 174 2.10 11.56 -2.16
N ALA A 175 2.39 11.46 -0.86
CA ALA A 175 3.76 11.50 -0.32
C ALA A 175 4.21 10.17 0.30
N ARG A 176 3.28 9.28 0.68
CA ARG A 176 3.57 8.03 1.37
C ARG A 176 2.58 6.94 0.99
N THR A 177 2.99 5.69 1.16
CA THR A 177 2.18 4.52 0.89
C THR A 177 2.27 3.54 2.04
N ARG A 178 1.11 2.99 2.43
CA ARG A 178 1.01 1.83 3.31
C ARG A 178 0.28 0.70 2.62
N ILE A 179 0.51 -0.52 3.10
CA ILE A 179 -0.09 -1.71 2.50
C ILE A 179 -1.13 -2.28 3.47
N ASP A 180 -2.36 -2.39 3.00
CA ASP A 180 -3.32 -3.26 3.64
C ASP A 180 -3.00 -4.71 3.25
N VAL A 181 -2.29 -5.41 4.11
CA VAL A 181 -1.88 -6.80 3.91
C VAL A 181 -3.01 -7.79 4.18
N ALA A 182 -4.07 -7.37 4.88
CA ALA A 182 -5.19 -8.19 5.32
C ALA A 182 -6.52 -7.73 4.70
N LYS A 183 -6.46 -7.27 3.44
CA LYS A 183 -7.61 -6.71 2.71
C LYS A 183 -8.86 -7.59 2.89
N PRO A 184 -10.05 -7.00 3.08
CA PRO A 184 -10.36 -5.57 3.03
C PRO A 184 -10.34 -4.85 4.39
N HIS A 185 -9.46 -5.27 5.31
CA HIS A 185 -9.40 -4.81 6.70
C HIS A 185 -9.63 -3.30 6.91
N VAL A 186 -9.01 -2.41 6.12
CA VAL A 186 -9.18 -0.96 6.33
C VAL A 186 -10.62 -0.48 6.10
N ILE A 187 -11.32 -1.06 5.13
CA ILE A 187 -12.74 -0.76 4.89
C ILE A 187 -13.59 -1.31 6.02
N ASP A 188 -13.32 -2.53 6.47
CA ASP A 188 -14.05 -3.17 7.57
C ASP A 188 -13.91 -2.36 8.87
N GLU A 189 -12.72 -1.86 9.16
CA GLU A 189 -12.46 -0.97 10.30
C GLU A 189 -13.22 0.36 10.19
N PHE A 190 -13.27 0.96 9.00
CA PHE A 190 -14.10 2.15 8.78
C PHE A 190 -15.58 1.87 9.07
N VAL A 191 -16.09 0.74 8.56
CA VAL A 191 -17.49 0.34 8.78
C VAL A 191 -17.76 0.09 10.25
N ARG A 192 -16.88 -0.64 10.94
CA ARG A 192 -16.97 -0.91 12.39
C ARG A 192 -17.04 0.39 13.19
N LEU A 193 -16.15 1.34 12.91
CA LEU A 193 -16.12 2.63 13.59
C LEU A 193 -17.33 3.52 13.25
N SER A 194 -17.92 3.37 12.06
CA SER A 194 -19.12 4.12 11.70
C SER A 194 -20.40 3.68 12.43
N GLN A 195 -20.32 2.58 13.19
CA GLN A 195 -21.44 2.01 13.95
C GLN A 195 -21.38 2.32 15.46
N THR A 196 -20.29 2.96 15.92
CA THR A 196 -20.09 3.37 17.33
C THR A 196 -20.53 4.80 17.56
#